data_AF-A0A3N5GAD2-F1
#
_entry.id   AF-A0A3N5GAD2-F1
#
_cell.length_a   1.000
_cell.length_b   1.000
_cell.length_c   1.000
_cell.angle_alpha   90.00
_cell.angle_beta   90.00
_cell.angle_gamma   90.00
#
_symmetry.space_group_name_H-M   'P 1'
#
loop_
_entity.id
_entity.type
_entity.pdbx_description
1 polymer ?
#
loop_
_entity_poly.entity_id
_entity_poly.type
_entity_poly.pdbx_seq_one_letter_code
_entity_poly.pdbx_strand_id
1 'polypeptide(L)'
;RAALHLETVSGDLDLGASSLDSVSAKTVSGNLRLEMALAAGPYDFNSVSGDVRLLLPAATRCNAELHTISGNLHAAFPATRQSCGRGSQSIVVQGGGARVSLQSVSGNLRLENAGGTPTPVANPATVDRRAILERIERGEISAADGLILMQG
;
A
#
# COMPACT_ATOMS: atom_id res chain seq x y z
N ARG A 1 3.75 -1.68 -27.03
CA ARG A 1 2.70 -1.26 -26.08
C ARG A 1 2.05 -2.51 -25.53
N ALA A 2 2.43 -2.93 -24.34
CA ALA A 2 1.87 -4.10 -23.67
C ALA A 2 0.83 -3.63 -22.65
N ALA A 3 -0.42 -4.02 -22.86
CA ALA A 3 -1.53 -3.72 -21.96
C ALA A 3 -2.06 -5.03 -21.37
N LEU A 4 -2.35 -5.03 -20.08
CA LEU A 4 -2.89 -6.19 -19.39
C LEU A 4 -4.21 -5.87 -18.71
N HIS A 5 -5.20 -6.73 -18.91
CA HIS A 5 -6.51 -6.62 -18.28
C HIS A 5 -6.83 -7.92 -17.55
N LEU A 6 -7.17 -7.82 -16.28
CA LEU A 6 -7.40 -8.95 -15.38
C LEU A 6 -8.68 -8.74 -14.59
N GLU A 7 -9.54 -9.74 -14.55
CA GLU A 7 -10.76 -9.71 -13.75
C GLU A 7 -10.93 -11.06 -13.06
N THR A 8 -11.09 -11.02 -11.74
CA THR A 8 -11.41 -12.19 -10.93
C THR A 8 -12.47 -11.84 -9.91
N VAL A 9 -13.26 -12.81 -9.51
CA VAL A 9 -14.27 -12.62 -8.45
C VAL A 9 -13.76 -13.20 -7.14
N SER A 10 -13.16 -14.39 -7.20
CA SER A 10 -12.61 -15.10 -6.07
C SER A 10 -11.33 -15.80 -6.51
N GLY A 11 -10.18 -15.38 -5.97
CA GLY A 11 -8.90 -16.00 -6.25
C GLY A 11 -7.73 -15.04 -6.06
N ASP A 12 -6.54 -15.60 -5.88
CA ASP A 12 -5.31 -14.83 -5.73
C ASP A 12 -4.71 -14.51 -7.10
N LEU A 13 -4.29 -13.27 -7.27
CA LEU A 13 -3.66 -12.79 -8.49
C LEU A 13 -2.23 -12.40 -8.19
N ASP A 14 -1.29 -13.13 -8.78
CA ASP A 14 0.14 -12.88 -8.64
C ASP A 14 0.72 -12.55 -10.02
N LEU A 15 1.35 -11.39 -10.12
CA LEU A 15 1.97 -10.89 -11.34
C LEU A 15 3.43 -10.54 -11.04
N GLY A 16 4.35 -11.33 -11.57
CA GLY A 16 5.79 -11.15 -11.35
C GLY A 16 6.50 -10.38 -12.47
N ALA A 17 7.55 -9.62 -12.09
CA ALA A 17 8.59 -9.01 -12.92
C ALA A 17 8.22 -8.65 -14.37
N SER A 18 7.10 -7.94 -14.56
CA SER A 18 6.60 -7.58 -15.91
C SER A 18 6.91 -6.13 -16.26
N SER A 19 7.21 -5.86 -17.53
CA SER A 19 7.29 -4.49 -18.08
C SER A 19 6.02 -4.22 -18.88
N LEU A 20 5.02 -3.60 -18.26
CA LEU A 20 3.72 -3.32 -18.87
C LEU A 20 3.54 -1.82 -19.00
N ASP A 21 3.00 -1.36 -20.13
CA ASP A 21 2.69 0.06 -20.34
C ASP A 21 1.45 0.48 -19.55
N SER A 22 0.45 -0.41 -19.47
CA SER A 22 -0.80 -0.19 -18.74
C SER A 22 -1.34 -1.49 -18.15
N VAL A 23 -1.99 -1.39 -16.99
CA VAL A 23 -2.64 -2.52 -16.31
C VAL A 23 -3.98 -2.09 -15.76
N SER A 24 -4.99 -2.91 -15.99
CA SER A 24 -6.31 -2.80 -15.35
C SER A 24 -6.60 -4.14 -14.68
N ALA A 25 -6.64 -4.16 -13.35
CA ALA A 25 -6.96 -5.37 -12.61
C ALA A 25 -8.10 -5.14 -11.63
N LYS A 26 -9.09 -6.04 -11.68
CA LYS A 26 -10.27 -5.99 -10.82
C LYS A 26 -10.44 -7.30 -10.07
N THR A 27 -10.63 -7.22 -8.76
CA THR A 27 -11.05 -8.34 -7.93
C THR A 27 -12.25 -7.97 -7.06
N VAL A 28 -13.05 -8.97 -6.70
CA VAL A 28 -14.05 -8.80 -5.63
C VAL A 28 -13.50 -9.34 -4.31
N SER A 29 -12.99 -10.57 -4.31
CA SER A 29 -12.43 -11.23 -3.13
C SER A 29 -11.12 -11.94 -3.46
N GLY A 30 -10.02 -11.52 -2.82
CA GLY A 30 -8.73 -12.19 -2.97
C GLY A 30 -7.54 -11.25 -2.83
N ASN A 31 -6.34 -11.83 -2.81
CA ASN A 31 -5.11 -11.06 -2.67
C ASN A 31 -4.56 -10.69 -4.05
N LEU A 32 -4.19 -9.43 -4.25
CA LEU A 32 -3.43 -9.00 -5.42
C LEU A 32 -1.99 -8.75 -5.02
N ARG A 33 -1.07 -9.42 -5.71
CA ARG A 33 0.37 -9.18 -5.62
C ARG A 33 0.88 -8.85 -7.00
N LEU A 34 1.37 -7.62 -7.15
CA LEU A 34 1.84 -7.10 -8.41
C LEU A 34 3.26 -6.61 -8.24
N GLU A 35 4.19 -7.23 -8.95
CA GLU A 35 5.58 -6.82 -9.06
C GLU A 35 5.86 -6.45 -10.51
N MET A 36 6.01 -5.15 -10.77
CA MET A 36 6.23 -4.66 -12.13
C MET A 36 6.97 -3.33 -12.16
N ALA A 37 7.67 -3.09 -13.27
CA ALA A 37 8.26 -1.80 -13.56
C ALA A 37 7.21 -0.89 -14.20
N LEU A 38 6.97 0.28 -13.60
CA LEU A 38 6.03 1.24 -14.18
C LEU A 38 6.69 2.00 -15.34
N ALA A 39 5.92 2.15 -16.41
CA ALA A 39 6.22 2.91 -17.61
C ALA A 39 5.32 4.16 -17.66
N ALA A 40 4.65 4.45 -18.77
CA ALA A 40 3.83 5.65 -18.91
C ALA A 40 2.49 5.60 -18.14
N GLY A 41 1.95 4.41 -17.86
CA GLY A 41 0.61 4.23 -17.30
C GLY A 41 -0.50 4.39 -18.35
N PRO A 42 -1.79 4.31 -17.94
CA PRO A 42 -2.28 4.25 -16.56
C PRO A 42 -2.28 2.83 -15.95
N TYR A 43 -2.26 2.78 -14.62
CA TYR A 43 -2.40 1.56 -13.84
C TYR A 43 -3.57 1.70 -12.86
N ASP A 44 -4.59 0.87 -13.03
CA ASP A 44 -5.83 0.91 -12.27
C ASP A 44 -6.10 -0.43 -11.60
N PHE A 45 -6.21 -0.40 -10.27
CA PHE A 45 -6.44 -1.55 -9.43
C PHE A 45 -7.68 -1.35 -8.60
N ASN A 46 -8.68 -2.20 -8.79
CA ASN A 46 -9.92 -2.18 -8.02
C ASN A 46 -10.09 -3.49 -7.27
N SER A 47 -10.22 -3.40 -5.96
CA SER A 47 -10.60 -4.51 -5.09
C SER A 47 -11.86 -4.14 -4.31
N VAL A 48 -12.71 -5.12 -3.99
CA VAL A 48 -13.81 -4.89 -3.06
C VAL A 48 -13.41 -5.36 -1.66
N SER A 49 -12.89 -6.58 -1.54
CA SER A 49 -12.56 -7.22 -0.29
C SER A 49 -11.25 -7.99 -0.40
N GLY A 50 -10.16 -7.44 0.11
CA GLY A 50 -8.87 -8.13 0.08
C GLY A 50 -7.67 -7.21 0.11
N ASP A 51 -6.49 -7.81 0.26
CA ASP A 51 -5.23 -7.10 0.34
C ASP A 51 -4.64 -6.87 -1.05
N VAL A 52 -4.26 -5.62 -1.34
CA VAL A 52 -3.56 -5.26 -2.59
C VAL A 52 -2.14 -4.86 -2.24
N ARG A 53 -1.19 -5.58 -2.81
CA ARG A 53 0.24 -5.36 -2.62
C ARG A 53 0.88 -5.03 -3.94
N LEU A 54 1.42 -3.81 -4.04
CA LEU A 54 2.13 -3.34 -5.21
C LEU A 54 3.61 -3.17 -4.87
N LEU A 55 4.46 -3.94 -5.54
CA LEU A 55 5.90 -3.91 -5.44
C LEU A 55 6.48 -3.24 -6.68
N LEU A 56 7.16 -2.12 -6.46
CA LEU A 56 7.77 -1.34 -7.53
C LEU A 56 9.28 -1.25 -7.33
N PRO A 57 10.09 -1.24 -8.39
CA PRO A 57 11.52 -0.96 -8.28
C PRO A 57 11.77 0.44 -7.68
N ALA A 58 12.74 0.58 -6.78
CA ALA A 58 13.10 1.85 -6.13
C ALA A 58 13.37 3.02 -7.11
N ALA A 59 13.89 2.70 -8.31
CA ALA A 59 14.22 3.68 -9.33
C ALA A 59 12.99 4.21 -10.11
N THR A 60 11.80 3.68 -9.84
CA THR A 60 10.58 3.99 -10.58
C THR A 60 10.03 5.36 -10.20
N ARG A 61 9.51 6.12 -11.17
CA ARG A 61 8.82 7.39 -10.94
C ARG A 61 7.34 7.23 -11.14
N CYS A 62 6.54 7.47 -10.10
CA CYS A 62 5.09 7.31 -10.18
C CYS A 62 4.35 8.24 -9.23
N ASN A 63 3.09 8.49 -9.55
CA ASN A 63 2.12 9.10 -8.66
C ASN A 63 1.08 8.04 -8.29
N ALA A 64 1.11 7.57 -7.05
CA ALA A 64 0.21 6.57 -6.54
C ALA A 64 -0.89 7.22 -5.70
N GLU A 65 -2.13 6.98 -6.08
CA GLU A 65 -3.33 7.37 -5.35
C GLU A 65 -3.98 6.12 -4.77
N LEU A 66 -4.00 6.02 -3.45
CA LEU A 66 -4.62 4.93 -2.72
C LEU A 66 -5.92 5.46 -2.12
N HIS A 67 -6.99 4.70 -2.28
CA HIS A 67 -8.30 5.02 -1.72
C HIS A 67 -8.90 3.76 -1.11
N THR A 68 -9.27 3.82 0.17
CA THR A 68 -9.99 2.76 0.86
C THR A 68 -11.11 3.34 1.71
N ILE A 69 -12.27 2.67 1.71
CA ILE A 69 -13.39 3.06 2.58
C ILE A 69 -13.16 2.52 3.99
N SER A 70 -12.73 1.26 4.11
CA SER A 70 -12.52 0.58 5.39
C SER A 70 -11.31 -0.36 5.34
N GLY A 71 -10.15 0.16 5.74
CA GLY A 71 -8.92 -0.62 5.80
C GLY A 71 -7.71 0.26 6.07
N ASN A 72 -6.53 -0.38 6.11
CA ASN A 72 -5.28 0.33 6.36
C ASN A 72 -4.55 0.62 5.06
N LEU A 73 -4.09 1.86 4.93
CA LEU A 73 -3.18 2.27 3.87
C LEU A 73 -1.75 2.20 4.43
N HIS A 74 -0.88 1.49 3.74
CA HIS A 74 0.52 1.39 4.11
C HIS A 74 1.39 1.68 2.89
N ALA A 75 2.30 2.64 3.02
CA ALA A 75 3.24 2.96 1.96
C ALA A 75 4.66 2.98 2.53
N ALA A 76 5.38 1.89 2.33
CA ALA A 76 6.79 1.78 2.63
C ALA A 76 7.59 1.98 1.34
N PHE A 77 7.43 3.16 0.74
CA PHE A 77 8.13 3.56 -0.47
C PHE A 77 8.82 4.92 -0.23
N PRO A 78 10.09 5.13 -0.64
CA PRO A 78 10.77 6.42 -0.55
C PRO A 78 10.11 7.45 -1.50
N ALA A 79 9.02 8.04 -1.03
CA ALA A 79 8.26 9.00 -1.78
C ALA A 79 8.83 10.41 -1.59
N THR A 80 8.85 11.19 -2.67
CA THR A 80 9.25 12.60 -2.64
C THR A 80 8.18 13.45 -1.95
N ARG A 81 6.91 13.09 -2.10
CA ARG A 81 5.79 13.79 -1.46
C ARG A 81 4.73 12.79 -1.05
N GLN A 82 4.21 12.92 0.17
CA GLN A 82 3.12 12.09 0.68
C GLN A 82 2.07 12.99 1.30
N SER A 83 0.81 12.73 0.98
CA SER A 83 -0.33 13.40 1.57
C SER A 83 -1.32 12.32 1.99
N CYS A 84 -1.61 12.24 3.29
CA CYS A 84 -2.61 11.34 3.84
C CYS A 84 -3.87 12.12 4.24
N GLY A 85 -5.03 11.56 3.93
CA GLY A 85 -6.35 12.04 4.31
C GLY A 85 -7.18 10.89 4.90
N ARG A 86 -8.42 11.17 5.32
CA ARG A 86 -9.32 10.13 5.84
C ARG A 86 -9.74 9.19 4.70
N GLY A 87 -9.15 7.99 4.66
CA GLY A 87 -9.45 6.96 3.66
C GLY A 87 -8.78 7.18 2.29
N SER A 88 -7.98 8.22 2.11
CA SER A 88 -7.26 8.49 0.86
C SER A 88 -5.81 8.84 1.16
N GLN A 89 -4.88 8.37 0.33
CA GLN A 89 -3.47 8.66 0.44
C GLN A 89 -2.87 8.86 -0.95
N SER A 90 -2.27 10.03 -1.18
CA SER A 90 -1.59 10.37 -2.43
C SER A 90 -0.09 10.44 -2.20
N ILE A 91 0.67 9.79 -3.07
CA ILE A 91 2.10 9.53 -2.92
C ILE A 91 2.77 9.82 -4.25
N VAL A 92 3.63 10.84 -4.27
CA VAL A 92 4.46 11.18 -5.43
C VAL A 92 5.86 10.64 -5.19
N VAL A 93 6.30 9.78 -6.08
CA VAL A 93 7.59 9.10 -6.06
C VAL A 93 8.50 9.72 -7.10
N GLN A 94 9.72 10.10 -6.69
CA GLN A 94 10.77 10.60 -7.56
C GLN A 94 10.33 11.76 -8.49
N GLY A 95 9.50 12.67 -7.99
CA GLY A 95 9.00 13.84 -8.74
C GLY A 95 7.77 13.61 -9.63
N GLY A 96 7.20 12.39 -9.64
CA GLY A 96 6.01 12.05 -10.41
C GLY A 96 6.33 11.43 -11.78
N GLY A 97 5.34 10.73 -12.35
CA GLY A 97 5.50 9.94 -13.57
C GLY A 97 4.26 9.13 -13.87
N ALA A 98 4.37 7.81 -13.82
CA ALA A 98 3.26 6.89 -14.03
C ALA A 98 2.10 7.15 -13.07
N ARG A 99 0.87 7.25 -13.56
CA ARG A 99 -0.32 7.32 -12.70
C ARG A 99 -0.73 5.93 -12.25
N VAL A 100 -0.81 5.73 -10.94
CA VAL A 100 -1.24 4.48 -10.31
C VAL A 100 -2.42 4.78 -9.40
N SER A 101 -3.53 4.09 -9.61
CA SER A 101 -4.75 4.21 -8.82
C SER A 101 -5.04 2.87 -8.16
N LEU A 102 -5.07 2.84 -6.83
CA LEU A 102 -5.46 1.68 -6.05
C LEU A 102 -6.73 2.02 -5.27
N GLN A 103 -7.79 1.29 -5.55
CA GLN A 103 -9.08 1.47 -4.89
C GLN A 103 -9.48 0.16 -4.22
N SER A 104 -9.80 0.23 -2.93
CA SER A 104 -10.42 -0.86 -2.19
C SER A 104 -11.67 -0.38 -1.46
N VAL A 105 -12.66 -1.24 -1.28
CA VAL A 105 -13.78 -0.94 -0.38
C VAL A 105 -13.39 -1.37 1.04
N SER A 106 -12.98 -2.61 1.20
CA SER A 106 -12.54 -3.20 2.46
C SER A 106 -11.25 -3.99 2.29
N GLY A 107 -10.23 -3.67 3.08
CA GLY A 107 -8.93 -4.37 3.03
C GLY A 107 -7.74 -3.44 2.99
N ASN A 108 -6.54 -4.01 3.11
CA ASN A 108 -5.33 -3.23 3.26
C ASN A 108 -4.67 -2.98 1.90
N LEU A 109 -4.29 -1.73 1.65
CA LEU A 109 -3.51 -1.35 0.48
C LEU A 109 -2.06 -1.14 0.90
N ARG A 110 -1.15 -1.90 0.29
CA ARG A 110 0.29 -1.85 0.58
C ARG A 110 1.08 -1.47 -0.67
N LEU A 111 1.85 -0.39 -0.56
CA LEU A 111 2.80 0.04 -1.56
C LEU A 111 4.22 -0.14 -1.02
N GLU A 112 5.01 -0.97 -1.69
CA GLU A 112 6.35 -1.37 -1.25
C GLU A 112 7.36 -1.31 -2.39
N ASN A 113 8.62 -1.17 -2.00
CA ASN A 113 9.76 -1.20 -2.92
C ASN A 113 10.29 -2.64 -3.06
N ALA A 114 10.34 -3.17 -4.28
CA ALA A 114 10.86 -4.51 -4.59
C ALA A 114 12.35 -4.70 -4.21
N GLY A 115 13.11 -3.61 -4.05
CA GLY A 115 14.55 -3.63 -3.74
C GLY A 115 14.94 -2.96 -2.42
N GLY A 116 14.01 -2.68 -1.51
CA GLY A 116 14.31 -2.02 -0.23
C GLY A 116 14.13 -2.98 0.94
N THR A 117 15.19 -3.21 1.71
CA THR A 117 15.06 -3.61 3.12
C THR A 117 13.91 -2.81 3.74
N PRO A 118 12.92 -3.46 4.36
CA PRO A 118 11.82 -2.77 4.97
C PRO A 118 12.41 -1.88 6.06
N THR A 119 12.54 -0.57 5.82
CA THR A 119 12.58 0.38 6.93
C THR A 119 11.22 0.26 7.57
N PRO A 120 11.13 -0.24 8.83
CA PRO A 120 9.86 -0.37 9.50
C PRO A 120 9.36 1.04 9.81
N VAL A 121 8.66 1.64 8.86
CA VAL A 121 7.76 2.75 9.15
C VAL A 121 6.59 2.12 9.87
N ALA A 122 6.70 2.04 11.19
CA ALA A 122 5.60 1.73 12.07
C ALA A 122 4.40 2.57 11.62
N ASN A 123 3.35 1.92 11.12
CA ASN A 123 2.12 2.61 10.79
C ASN A 123 1.44 2.97 12.12
N PRO A 124 1.25 4.27 12.46
CA PRO A 124 0.52 4.64 13.67
C PRO A 124 -1.01 4.52 13.51
N ALA A 125 -1.53 4.04 12.37
CA ALA A 125 -2.96 4.09 12.09
C ALA A 125 -3.85 3.08 12.82
N THR A 126 -3.31 2.19 13.64
CA THR A 126 -4.09 1.51 14.68
C THR A 126 -3.15 1.19 15.83
N VAL A 127 -2.87 2.20 16.66
CA VAL A 127 -2.39 1.92 18.01
C VAL A 127 -3.57 1.36 18.80
N ASP A 128 -3.88 0.09 18.52
CA ASP A 128 -4.87 -0.67 19.26
C ASP A 128 -4.40 -0.67 20.71
N ARG A 129 -5.29 -0.30 21.65
CA ARG A 129 -4.94 -0.20 23.08
C ARG A 129 -4.29 -1.49 23.60
N ARG A 130 -4.65 -2.64 22.98
CA ARG A 130 -4.03 -3.96 23.24
C ARG A 130 -2.57 -4.06 22.79
N ALA A 131 -2.22 -3.47 21.64
CA ALA A 131 -0.86 -3.51 21.12
C ALA A 131 0.13 -2.68 21.98
N ILE A 132 -0.35 -1.63 22.67
CA ILE A 132 0.49 -0.90 23.64
C ILE A 132 0.75 -1.76 24.89
N LEU A 133 -0.29 -2.42 25.39
CA LEU A 133 -0.19 -3.27 26.58
C LEU A 133 0.81 -4.42 26.37
N GLU A 134 0.77 -5.06 25.20
CA GLU A 134 1.66 -6.18 24.87
C GLU A 134 3.15 -5.76 24.81
N ARG A 135 3.44 -4.52 24.41
CA ARG A 135 4.81 -3.96 24.37
C ARG A 135 5.34 -3.56 25.75
N ILE A 136 4.45 -3.16 26.66
CA ILE A 136 4.80 -2.96 28.08
C ILE A 136 5.10 -4.31 28.73
N GLU A 137 4.29 -5.34 28.43
CA GLU A 137 4.47 -6.68 28.96
C GLU A 137 5.76 -7.36 28.47
N ARG A 138 6.20 -7.03 27.24
CA ARG A 138 7.50 -7.44 26.68
C ARG A 138 8.68 -6.54 27.09
N GLY A 139 8.44 -5.46 27.85
CA GLY A 139 9.48 -4.55 28.34
C GLY A 139 10.10 -3.62 27.28
N GLU A 140 9.47 -3.50 26.11
CA GLU A 140 9.96 -2.67 25.00
C GLU A 140 9.64 -1.18 25.22
N ILE A 141 8.65 -0.86 26.05
CA ILE A 141 8.23 0.51 26.43
C ILE A 141 7.86 0.53 27.91
N SER A 142 8.24 1.59 28.62
CA SER A 142 7.87 1.80 30.03
C SER A 142 6.41 2.24 30.17
N ALA A 143 5.74 1.80 31.24
CA ALA A 143 4.33 2.11 31.50
C ALA A 143 4.02 3.62 31.52
N ALA A 144 5.00 4.46 31.86
CA ALA A 144 4.87 5.92 31.84
C ALA A 144 4.75 6.50 30.42
N ASP A 145 5.50 5.97 29.45
CA ASP A 145 5.45 6.40 28.04
C ASP A 145 4.17 5.93 27.34
N GLY A 146 3.68 4.73 27.68
CA GLY A 146 2.44 4.19 27.12
C GLY A 146 1.19 5.02 27.46
N LEU A 147 1.18 5.72 28.60
CA LEU A 147 0.06 6.56 29.02
C LEU A 147 -0.02 7.88 28.24
N ILE A 148 1.13 8.40 27.79
CA ILE A 148 1.22 9.64 27.01
C ILE A 148 0.65 9.42 25.60
N LEU A 149 0.89 8.24 25.02
CA LEU A 149 0.38 7.84 23.70
C LEU A 149 -1.13 7.58 23.66
N MET A 150 -1.79 7.34 24.80
CA MET A 150 -3.25 7.11 24.86
C MET A 150 -4.08 8.40 25.04
N GLN A 151 -3.45 9.54 25.31
CA GLN A 151 -4.14 10.81 25.57
C GLN A 151 -3.98 11.84 24.42
N GLY A 152 -3.47 11.40 23.27
CA GLY A 152 -3.34 12.20 22.04
C GLY A 152 -4.27 11.72 20.93
#